data_AF-A0A553STV4-F1
#
_entry.id   AF-A0A553STV4-F1
#
_cell.length_a   1.000
_cell.length_b   1.000
_cell.length_c   1.000
_cell.angle_alpha   90.00
_cell.angle_beta   90.00
_cell.angle_gamma   90.00
#
_symmetry.space_group_name_H-M   'P 1'
#
loop_
_entity.id
_entity.type
_entity.pdbx_description
1 polymer ?
#
loop_
_entity_poly.entity_id
_entity_poly.type
_entity_poly.pdbx_seq_one_letter_code
_entity_poly.pdbx_strand_id
1 'polypeptide(L)'
;MKLEEKAMLDSAVIREIQRDLDLIIAALLLTGQITLTRIYFGPGYFGVTVGGPITGVSRLEGKGKNHLFNFSLDVIDILVAILLIKDEINLVGLFISSDARFSLSISGPLLGREKVVPVLPYLKRNQRELNEIVSSNYIIDNRLLEKLKKC
;
A
#
# COMPACT_ATOMS: atom_id res chain seq x y z
N MET A 1 4.53 -30.59 -11.58
CA MET A 1 4.15 -29.22 -11.96
C MET A 1 5.42 -28.46 -12.30
N LYS A 2 5.50 -27.84 -13.48
CA LYS A 2 6.69 -27.08 -13.88
C LYS A 2 6.81 -25.81 -13.00
N LEU A 3 8.03 -25.33 -12.76
CA LEU A 3 8.29 -24.20 -11.84
C LEU A 3 7.52 -22.92 -12.25
N GLU A 4 7.36 -22.71 -13.56
CA GLU A 4 6.64 -21.58 -14.16
C GLU A 4 5.13 -21.66 -13.96
N GLU A 5 4.58 -22.87 -14.08
CA GLU A 5 3.15 -23.15 -13.88
C GLU A 5 2.74 -22.90 -12.42
N LYS A 6 3.63 -23.24 -11.47
CA LYS A 6 3.44 -22.90 -10.05
C LYS A 6 3.48 -21.39 -9.80
N ALA A 7 4.44 -20.68 -10.37
CA ALA A 7 4.59 -19.24 -10.19
C ALA A 7 3.40 -18.46 -10.77
N MET A 8 2.81 -18.95 -11.86
CA MET A 8 1.62 -18.37 -12.46
C MET A 8 0.39 -18.55 -11.58
N LEU A 9 0.20 -19.76 -11.02
CA LEU A 9 -0.87 -20.03 -10.07
C LEU A 9 -0.73 -19.17 -8.81
N ASP A 10 0.46 -19.12 -8.22
CA ASP A 10 0.75 -18.33 -7.02
C ASP A 10 0.50 -16.83 -7.28
N SER A 11 0.81 -16.33 -8.48
CA SER A 11 0.55 -14.94 -8.86
C SER A 11 -0.94 -14.63 -8.96
N ALA A 12 -1.75 -15.55 -9.49
CA ALA A 12 -3.20 -15.39 -9.53
C ALA A 12 -3.79 -15.31 -8.12
N VAL A 13 -3.35 -16.18 -7.21
CA VAL A 13 -3.80 -16.18 -5.80
C VAL A 13 -3.41 -14.89 -5.09
N ILE A 14 -2.18 -14.40 -5.26
CA ILE A 14 -1.77 -13.12 -4.64
C ILE A 14 -2.60 -11.96 -5.19
N ARG A 15 -2.90 -11.96 -6.50
CA ARG A 15 -3.73 -10.92 -7.12
C ARG A 15 -5.14 -10.92 -6.54
N GLU A 16 -5.72 -12.10 -6.28
CA GLU A 16 -7.02 -12.24 -5.64
C GLU A 16 -7.00 -11.69 -4.20
N ILE A 17 -5.99 -12.05 -3.41
CA ILE A 17 -5.81 -11.50 -2.05
C ILE A 17 -5.68 -9.97 -2.06
N GLN A 18 -4.87 -9.43 -2.99
CA GLN A 18 -4.74 -7.98 -3.16
C GLN A 18 -6.08 -7.32 -3.49
N ARG A 19 -6.88 -7.99 -4.33
CA ARG A 19 -8.20 -7.50 -4.71
C ARG A 19 -9.17 -7.51 -3.54
N ASP A 20 -9.16 -8.55 -2.73
CA ASP A 20 -9.98 -8.63 -1.51
C ASP A 20 -9.62 -7.52 -0.52
N LEU A 21 -8.32 -7.23 -0.37
CA LEU A 21 -7.85 -6.11 0.45
C LEU A 21 -8.40 -4.77 -0.07
N ASP A 22 -8.37 -4.53 -1.37
CA ASP A 22 -8.94 -3.30 -1.96
C ASP A 22 -10.44 -3.16 -1.65
N LEU A 23 -11.19 -4.26 -1.73
CA LEU A 23 -12.63 -4.28 -1.41
C LEU A 23 -12.89 -4.06 0.08
N ILE A 24 -12.08 -4.65 0.96
CA ILE A 24 -12.16 -4.42 2.41
C ILE A 24 -11.89 -2.94 2.71
N ILE A 25 -10.86 -2.35 2.10
CA ILE A 25 -10.54 -0.92 2.27
C ILE A 25 -11.71 -0.05 1.80
N ALA A 26 -12.32 -0.37 0.65
CA ALA A 26 -13.50 0.35 0.17
C ALA A 26 -14.66 0.27 1.18
N ALA A 27 -14.93 -0.90 1.74
CA ALA A 27 -15.97 -1.05 2.77
C ALA A 27 -15.65 -0.26 4.05
N LEU A 28 -14.39 -0.23 4.47
CA LEU A 28 -13.94 0.54 5.64
C LEU A 28 -14.06 2.06 5.42
N LEU A 29 -13.82 2.54 4.20
CA LEU A 29 -14.06 3.94 3.82
C LEU A 29 -15.55 4.29 3.88
N LEU A 30 -16.40 3.47 3.27
CA LEU A 30 -17.85 3.69 3.24
C LEU A 30 -18.51 3.62 4.62
N THR A 31 -17.91 2.89 5.56
CA THR A 31 -18.37 2.78 6.95
C THR A 31 -17.69 3.78 7.89
N GLY A 32 -16.79 4.63 7.38
CA GLY A 32 -16.05 5.63 8.17
C GLY A 32 -15.05 5.07 9.18
N GLN A 33 -14.71 3.77 9.08
CA GLN A 33 -13.69 3.14 9.94
C GLN A 33 -12.27 3.57 9.57
N ILE A 34 -12.08 3.98 8.33
CA ILE A 34 -10.92 4.71 7.84
C ILE A 34 -11.40 5.88 6.99
N THR A 35 -10.57 6.91 6.85
CA THR A 35 -10.85 8.10 6.05
C THR A 35 -9.55 8.60 5.43
N LEU A 36 -9.65 9.48 4.43
CA LEU A 36 -8.52 10.22 3.91
C LEU A 36 -7.78 10.95 5.04
N THR A 37 -6.47 10.72 5.12
CA THR A 37 -5.59 11.43 6.07
C THR A 37 -4.64 12.39 5.36
N ARG A 38 -4.09 11.97 4.21
CA ARG A 38 -3.09 12.74 3.46
C ARG A 38 -3.21 12.46 1.96
N ILE A 39 -2.81 13.44 1.15
CA ILE A 39 -2.49 13.25 -0.26
C ILE A 39 -0.97 13.32 -0.37
N TYR A 40 -0.37 12.42 -1.15
CA TYR A 40 1.06 12.41 -1.41
C TYR A 40 1.33 12.45 -2.92
N PHE A 41 2.49 12.99 -3.29
CA PHE A 41 2.93 13.14 -4.66
C PHE A 41 4.22 12.37 -4.87
N GLY A 42 4.36 11.76 -6.04
CA GLY A 42 5.60 11.16 -6.53
C GLY A 42 5.91 11.64 -7.95
N PRO A 43 7.03 11.21 -8.54
CA PRO A 43 7.40 11.61 -9.90
C PRO A 43 6.36 11.13 -10.92
N GLY A 44 5.52 12.05 -11.42
CA GLY A 44 4.50 11.74 -12.43
C GLY A 44 3.20 11.11 -11.91
N TYR A 45 3.03 10.99 -10.59
CA TYR A 45 1.82 10.40 -9.99
C TYR A 45 1.47 11.03 -8.66
N PHE A 46 0.25 10.76 -8.18
CA PHE A 46 -0.15 11.05 -6.80
C PHE A 46 -0.91 9.88 -6.20
N GLY A 47 -1.18 9.97 -4.90
CA GLY A 47 -1.96 8.98 -4.20
C GLY A 47 -2.50 9.53 -2.89
N VAL A 48 -3.27 8.68 -2.22
CA VAL A 48 -3.94 9.03 -0.96
C VAL A 48 -3.53 8.06 0.12
N THR A 49 -3.37 8.58 1.34
CA THR A 49 -3.18 7.77 2.52
C THR A 49 -4.48 7.77 3.32
N VAL A 50 -4.98 6.59 3.65
CA VAL A 50 -6.17 6.41 4.48
C VAL A 50 -5.80 5.80 5.83
N GLY A 51 -6.54 6.18 6.87
CA GLY A 51 -6.37 5.71 8.23
C GLY A 51 -7.55 6.10 9.09
N GLY A 52 -7.64 5.58 10.31
CA GLY A 52 -8.77 5.85 11.18
C GLY A 52 -8.77 4.97 12.43
N PRO A 53 -9.91 4.87 13.13
CA PRO A 53 -9.98 4.19 14.42
C PRO A 53 -9.38 2.78 14.43
N ILE A 54 -9.63 2.00 13.38
CA ILE A 54 -9.10 0.63 13.26
C ILE A 54 -7.58 0.59 13.03
N THR A 55 -6.99 1.70 12.57
CA THR A 55 -5.54 1.83 12.35
C THR A 55 -4.83 2.60 13.48
N GLY A 56 -5.54 2.85 14.58
CA GLY A 56 -5.02 3.52 15.78
C GLY A 56 -5.01 5.04 15.70
N VAL A 57 -5.69 5.65 14.73
CA VAL A 57 -5.76 7.10 14.56
C VAL A 57 -7.20 7.58 14.76
N SER A 58 -7.42 8.73 15.39
CA SER A 58 -8.73 9.37 15.31
C SER A 58 -9.08 9.68 13.85
N ARG A 59 -10.37 9.57 13.51
CA ARG A 59 -10.87 10.00 12.21
C ARG A 59 -10.51 11.47 11.96
N LEU A 60 -10.10 11.80 10.75
CA LEU A 60 -9.89 13.19 10.36
C LEU A 60 -11.24 13.92 10.33
N GLU A 61 -11.34 15.02 11.08
CA GLU A 61 -12.55 15.82 11.16
C GLU A 61 -12.21 17.31 11.07
N GLY A 62 -13.18 18.09 10.58
CA GLY A 62 -13.07 19.54 10.46
C GLY A 62 -12.97 20.18 11.84
N LYS A 63 -12.05 21.15 11.97
CA LYS A 63 -11.92 21.96 13.21
C LYS A 63 -13.27 22.58 13.57
N GLY A 64 -13.64 22.48 14.85
CA GLY A 64 -14.91 23.02 15.36
C GLY A 64 -16.15 22.27 14.87
N LYS A 65 -16.02 20.99 14.46
CA LYS A 65 -17.12 20.17 13.89
C LYS A 65 -17.75 20.81 12.65
N ASN A 66 -16.93 21.42 11.80
CA ASN A 66 -17.40 22.01 10.56
C ASN A 66 -18.02 20.92 9.65
N HIS A 67 -19.35 20.92 9.58
CA HIS A 67 -20.12 19.94 8.82
C HIS A 67 -19.80 19.94 7.32
N LEU A 68 -19.44 21.08 6.73
CA LEU A 68 -19.10 21.17 5.31
C LEU A 68 -17.77 20.48 5.01
N PHE A 69 -16.81 20.59 5.92
CA PHE A 69 -15.52 19.91 5.79
C PHE A 69 -15.69 18.40 5.92
N ASN A 70 -16.45 17.95 6.91
CA ASN A 70 -16.74 16.52 7.11
C ASN A 70 -17.48 15.93 5.90
N PHE A 71 -18.46 16.65 5.37
CA PHE A 71 -19.16 16.25 4.15
C PHE A 71 -18.22 16.13 2.94
N SER A 72 -17.28 17.08 2.79
CA SER A 72 -16.27 17.00 1.73
C SER A 72 -15.38 15.77 1.86
N LEU A 73 -14.97 15.41 3.09
CA LEU A 73 -14.21 14.19 3.35
C LEU A 73 -15.03 12.94 3.01
N ASP A 74 -16.30 12.89 3.42
CA ASP A 74 -17.20 11.76 3.11
C ASP A 74 -17.34 11.56 1.60
N VAL A 75 -17.49 12.64 0.83
CA VAL A 75 -17.54 12.58 -0.63
C VAL A 75 -16.24 12.02 -1.21
N ILE A 76 -15.09 12.44 -0.72
CA ILE A 76 -13.80 11.93 -1.19
C ILE A 76 -13.63 10.45 -0.83
N ASP A 77 -14.00 10.05 0.39
CA ASP A 77 -13.94 8.66 0.83
C ASP A 77 -14.82 7.76 -0.06
N ILE A 78 -16.03 8.22 -0.41
CA ILE A 78 -16.91 7.52 -1.36
C ILE A 78 -16.28 7.41 -2.74
N LEU A 79 -15.68 8.49 -3.27
CA LEU A 79 -15.02 8.45 -4.59
C LEU A 79 -13.84 7.46 -4.59
N VAL A 80 -12.99 7.49 -3.57
CA VAL A 80 -11.88 6.55 -3.41
C VAL A 80 -12.39 5.11 -3.32
N ALA A 81 -13.45 4.86 -2.54
CA ALA A 81 -14.07 3.54 -2.43
C ALA A 81 -14.60 3.03 -3.79
N ILE A 82 -15.26 3.88 -4.58
CA ILE A 82 -15.74 3.52 -5.92
C ILE A 82 -14.57 3.16 -6.84
N LEU A 83 -13.48 3.92 -6.80
CA LEU A 83 -12.30 3.66 -7.63
C LEU A 83 -11.60 2.36 -7.23
N LEU A 84 -11.52 2.05 -5.93
CA LEU A 84 -11.07 0.74 -5.43
C LEU A 84 -12.00 -0.36 -5.94
N ILE A 85 -13.31 -0.22 -5.84
CA ILE A 85 -14.29 -1.21 -6.33
C ILE A 85 -14.20 -1.38 -7.86
N LYS A 86 -13.80 -0.36 -8.61
CA LYS A 86 -13.56 -0.48 -10.07
C LYS A 86 -12.19 -1.01 -10.45
N ASP A 87 -11.30 -1.24 -9.47
CA ASP A 87 -9.92 -1.70 -9.72
C ASP A 87 -9.07 -0.68 -10.52
N GLU A 88 -9.43 0.61 -10.41
CA GLU A 88 -8.74 1.75 -11.05
C GLU A 88 -7.61 2.32 -10.17
N ILE A 89 -7.73 2.10 -8.86
CA ILE A 89 -6.71 2.35 -7.85
C ILE A 89 -6.64 1.13 -6.92
N ASN A 90 -5.49 0.92 -6.31
CA ASN A 90 -5.19 -0.24 -5.48
C ASN A 90 -4.41 0.17 -4.23
N LEU A 91 -4.40 -0.70 -3.23
CA LEU A 91 -3.46 -0.66 -2.14
C LEU A 91 -2.04 -0.81 -2.70
N VAL A 92 -1.22 0.23 -2.51
CA VAL A 92 0.18 0.25 -2.96
C VAL A 92 1.18 0.04 -1.83
N GLY A 93 0.75 0.14 -0.58
CA GLY A 93 1.63 -0.09 0.56
C GLY A 93 0.99 0.19 1.91
N LEU A 94 1.65 -0.33 2.94
CA LEU A 94 1.34 -0.12 4.34
C LEU A 94 2.44 0.74 4.95
N PHE A 95 2.07 1.79 5.67
CA PHE A 95 2.99 2.58 6.49
C PHE A 95 2.69 2.33 7.96
N ILE A 96 3.69 1.89 8.72
CA ILE A 96 3.61 1.65 10.16
C ILE A 96 4.44 2.71 10.86
N SER A 97 3.80 3.47 11.74
CA SER A 97 4.42 4.49 12.58
C SER A 97 5.02 3.86 13.84
N SER A 98 5.99 4.54 14.46
CA SER A 98 6.68 4.07 15.67
C SER A 98 5.79 3.91 16.91
N ASP A 99 4.58 4.45 16.88
CA ASP A 99 3.57 4.38 17.94
C ASP A 99 2.48 3.33 17.68
N ALA A 100 2.82 2.32 16.88
CA ALA A 100 1.94 1.21 16.48
C ALA A 100 0.69 1.63 15.69
N ARG A 101 0.61 2.88 15.22
CA ARG A 101 -0.41 3.32 14.26
C ARG A 101 0.00 2.89 12.87
N PHE A 102 -0.96 2.57 12.03
CA PHE A 102 -0.68 2.30 10.62
C PHE A 102 -1.61 3.07 9.70
N SER A 103 -1.22 3.16 8.44
CA SER A 103 -2.00 3.80 7.39
C SER A 103 -1.76 3.12 6.06
N LEU A 104 -2.75 3.19 5.19
CA LEU A 104 -2.76 2.48 3.92
C LEU A 104 -2.57 3.50 2.80
N SER A 105 -1.59 3.26 1.95
CA SER A 105 -1.35 4.09 0.77
C SER A 105 -2.09 3.49 -0.42
N ILE A 106 -2.85 4.31 -1.11
CA ILE A 106 -3.69 3.92 -2.25
C ILE A 106 -3.31 4.79 -3.45
N SER A 107 -3.06 4.14 -4.59
CA SER A 107 -2.79 4.79 -5.87
C SER A 107 -3.00 3.78 -7.00
N GLY A 108 -2.90 4.22 -8.26
CA GLY A 108 -3.05 3.33 -9.41
C GLY A 108 -3.09 4.09 -10.73
N PRO A 109 -3.45 3.40 -11.83
CA PRO A 109 -3.38 3.94 -13.18
C PRO A 109 -4.06 5.30 -13.35
N LEU A 110 -5.25 5.47 -12.75
CA LEU A 110 -5.98 6.73 -12.83
C LEU A 110 -5.25 7.91 -12.17
N LEU A 111 -4.35 7.64 -11.21
CA LEU A 111 -3.56 8.65 -10.51
C LEU A 111 -2.12 8.74 -11.05
N GLY A 112 -1.82 8.13 -12.20
CA GLY A 112 -0.52 8.18 -12.87
C GLY A 112 0.47 7.11 -12.42
N ARG A 113 0.08 6.16 -11.57
CA ARG A 113 0.96 5.07 -11.09
C ARG A 113 0.62 3.75 -11.78
N GLU A 114 1.62 2.94 -12.12
CA GLU A 114 1.36 1.60 -12.64
C GLU A 114 0.56 0.73 -11.68
N LYS A 115 -0.20 -0.22 -12.25
CA LYS A 115 -1.01 -1.15 -11.48
C LYS A 115 -0.14 -2.09 -10.65
N VAL A 116 -0.54 -2.35 -9.41
CA VAL A 116 0.17 -3.29 -8.53
C VAL A 116 -0.03 -4.71 -9.05
N VAL A 117 1.06 -5.35 -9.48
CA VAL A 117 1.08 -6.73 -9.97
C VAL A 117 2.04 -7.59 -9.14
N PRO A 118 1.71 -8.87 -8.89
CA PRO A 118 2.64 -9.78 -8.22
C PRO A 118 3.93 -9.99 -9.03
N VAL A 119 5.09 -9.84 -8.37
CA VAL A 119 6.42 -9.95 -9.00
C VAL A 119 7.11 -11.30 -8.75
N LEU A 120 6.33 -12.34 -8.39
CA LEU A 120 6.84 -13.67 -8.00
C LEU A 120 7.89 -14.28 -8.95
N PRO A 121 7.71 -14.25 -10.30
CA PRO A 121 8.68 -14.86 -11.21
C PRO A 121 10.06 -14.22 -11.12
N TYR A 122 10.12 -12.93 -10.79
CA TYR A 122 11.35 -12.14 -10.74
C TYR A 122 11.92 -12.02 -9.34
N LEU A 123 11.17 -12.39 -8.29
CA LEU A 123 11.55 -12.12 -6.91
C LEU A 123 12.93 -12.70 -6.54
N LYS A 124 13.19 -13.97 -6.88
CA LYS A 124 14.51 -14.61 -6.63
C LYS A 124 15.63 -13.94 -7.42
N ARG A 125 15.36 -13.54 -8.67
CA ARG A 125 16.34 -12.86 -9.52
C ARG A 125 16.66 -11.48 -8.96
N ASN A 126 15.64 -10.69 -8.67
CA ASN A 126 15.76 -9.35 -8.09
C ASN A 126 16.48 -9.38 -6.74
N GLN A 127 16.19 -10.37 -5.89
CA GLN A 127 16.90 -10.54 -4.61
C GLN A 127 18.38 -10.82 -4.84
N ARG A 128 18.72 -11.70 -5.79
CA ARG A 128 20.10 -12.01 -6.12
C ARG A 128 20.84 -10.79 -6.69
N GLU A 129 20.24 -10.10 -7.66
CA GLU A 129 20.80 -8.88 -8.27
C GLU A 129 21.00 -7.78 -7.22
N LEU A 130 20.04 -7.58 -6.33
CA LEU A 130 20.18 -6.63 -5.21
C LEU A 130 21.37 -7.01 -4.32
N ASN A 131 21.48 -8.27 -3.91
CA ASN A 131 22.58 -8.74 -3.08
C ASN A 131 23.94 -8.54 -3.77
N GLU A 132 24.02 -8.84 -5.07
CA GLU A 132 25.22 -8.63 -5.88
C GLU A 132 25.61 -7.14 -5.90
N ILE A 133 24.68 -6.25 -6.29
CA ILE A 133 24.91 -4.79 -6.34
C ILE A 133 25.35 -4.24 -4.98
N VAL A 134 24.67 -4.66 -3.92
CA VAL A 134 24.96 -4.20 -2.55
C VAL A 134 26.35 -4.68 -2.12
N SER A 135 26.68 -5.95 -2.37
CA SER A 135 27.99 -6.51 -2.01
C SER A 135 29.16 -5.95 -2.84
N SER A 136 28.92 -5.55 -4.09
CA SER A 136 29.96 -5.07 -4.99
C SER A 136 30.22 -3.57 -4.89
N ASN A 137 29.19 -2.77 -4.60
CA ASN A 137 29.28 -1.30 -4.61
C ASN A 137 29.33 -0.67 -3.22
N TYR A 138 29.00 -1.40 -2.16
CA TYR A 138 29.05 -0.89 -0.80
C TYR A 138 30.05 -1.70 0.03
N ILE A 139 31.00 -1.01 0.67
CA ILE A 139 31.84 -1.60 1.71
C ILE A 139 30.94 -1.79 2.94
N ILE A 140 30.33 -2.97 3.05
CA ILE A 140 29.55 -3.32 4.23
C ILE A 140 30.49 -3.95 5.25
N ASP A 141 30.64 -3.30 6.41
CA ASP A 141 31.40 -3.86 7.53
C ASP A 141 30.85 -5.26 7.88
N ASN A 142 31.72 -6.27 7.82
CA ASN A 142 31.36 -7.66 8.11
C ASN A 142 30.75 -7.84 9.50
N ARG A 143 31.14 -7.01 10.49
CA ARG A 143 30.55 -7.02 11.84
C ARG A 143 29.10 -6.56 11.84
N LEU A 144 28.72 -5.64 10.95
CA LEU A 144 27.33 -5.20 10.78
C LEU A 144 26.48 -6.32 10.15
N LEU A 145 27.01 -6.98 9.11
CA LEU A 145 26.34 -8.12 8.46
C LEU A 145 26.10 -9.29 9.42
N GLU A 146 27.08 -9.64 10.25
CA GLU A 146 26.92 -10.72 11.23
C GLU A 146 25.88 -10.40 12.31
N LYS A 147 25.77 -9.14 12.72
CA LYS A 147 24.72 -8.71 13.65
C LYS A 147 23.33 -8.78 13.03
N LEU A 148 23.18 -8.36 11.78
CA LEU A 148 21.88 -8.38 11.08
C LEU A 148 21.38 -9.80 10.75
N LYS A 149 22.29 -10.75 10.48
CA LYS A 149 21.93 -12.16 10.19
C LYS A 149 21.47 -12.96 11.41
N LYS A 150 21.68 -12.46 12.63
CA LYS A 150 21.31 -13.13 13.89
C LYS A 150 19.98 -12.62 14.48
N CYS A 151 19.28 -11.73 13.79
CA CYS A 151 17.94 -11.26 14.15
C CYS A 151 16.85 -12.09 13.47
#